data_AF-A0AA38KM39-F1
#
_entry.id   AF-A0AA38KM39-F1
#
_cell.length_a   1.000
_cell.length_b   1.000
_cell.length_c   1.000
_cell.angle_alpha   90.00
_cell.angle_beta   90.00
_cell.angle_gamma   90.00
#
_symmetry.space_group_name_H-M   'P 1'
#
loop_
_entity.id
_entity.type
_entity.pdbx_description
1 polymer ?
#
loop_
_entity_poly.entity_id
_entity_poly.type
_entity_poly.pdbx_seq_one_letter_code
_entity_poly.pdbx_strand_id
1 'polypeptide(L)'
;MMKEKKVMRTTLQLAALIRNGSIAKTGEWVESVLNWFVVNGLFVVKKKSERSRFIGLRQVPKPQLSDELRQACRDKLLSCLADLTSHVTTIEHEDNSKVKVAGAAADGELWVDKVLSSIEELKQDTKHLTSVMEVDEEEEALRLKVREVVAQLKKVSGEKQEAASGTQLLLLASLVQQSCSDEVVSLETIESCVEAAMREFSLEKSKKKRGRPSIPAEDDDGLEPIDIIVDTIIGFMEKSTAYMRIVGNQVFSLISDQVKSSTIDLILTQLETRDPTTEESSNEEMDEDEEDEGEDNDNVVSDSSSDDSDEEEDNDDVEVDEELRQKILEALSVNGIDAANEDDGESDEEYMDDNQMMAIDEHLAEIFRSRVNEKKASKDVDAQREATHFKNRVLDLVDIFIKKQPSSSSIFRLIIPLMDLITRTTSDKRQLSDKAQGIVRSRIGKLKEFPSSISIE
;
A
#
# COMPACT_ATOMS: atom_id res chain seq x y z
N MET A 1 1.27 18.09 24.18
CA MET A 1 0.01 17.41 24.59
C MET A 1 -1.30 18.14 24.23
N MET A 2 -1.80 19.14 24.98
CA MET A 2 -3.19 19.64 24.74
C MET A 2 -3.41 20.32 23.37
N LYS A 3 -2.38 20.99 22.83
CA LYS A 3 -2.42 21.58 21.48
C LYS A 3 -2.34 20.53 20.38
N GLU A 4 -1.53 19.49 20.56
CA GLU A 4 -1.38 18.39 19.60
C GLU A 4 -2.66 17.56 19.52
N LYS A 5 -3.28 17.22 20.66
CA LYS A 5 -4.60 16.57 20.68
C LYS A 5 -5.66 17.39 19.93
N LYS A 6 -5.59 18.73 20.00
CA LYS A 6 -6.50 19.60 19.25
C LYS A 6 -6.21 19.59 17.74
N VAL A 7 -4.94 19.57 17.34
CA VAL A 7 -4.55 19.44 15.92
C VAL A 7 -5.00 18.09 15.38
N MET A 8 -4.71 16.99 16.08
CA MET A 8 -5.14 15.64 15.71
C MET A 8 -6.67 15.55 15.55
N ARG A 9 -7.43 16.12 16.49
CA ARG A 9 -8.89 16.21 16.36
C ARG A 9 -9.32 17.01 15.12
N THR A 10 -8.61 18.08 14.79
CA THR A 10 -8.89 18.87 13.58
C THR A 10 -8.61 18.05 12.33
N THR A 11 -7.48 17.33 12.27
CA THR A 11 -7.11 16.40 11.19
C THR A 11 -8.23 15.38 10.94
N LEU A 12 -8.76 14.76 12.01
CA LEU A 12 -9.87 13.81 11.92
C LEU A 12 -11.17 14.46 11.43
N GLN A 13 -11.52 15.63 11.95
CA GLN A 13 -12.72 16.36 11.52
C GLN A 13 -12.68 16.75 10.05
N LEU A 14 -11.53 17.21 9.56
CA LEU A 14 -11.35 17.57 8.15
C LEU A 14 -11.47 16.34 7.24
N ALA A 15 -10.89 15.21 7.63
CA ALA A 15 -11.03 13.96 6.88
C ALA A 15 -12.49 13.47 6.87
N ALA A 16 -13.19 13.56 8.01
CA ALA A 16 -14.60 13.19 8.11
C ALA A 16 -15.52 14.03 7.21
N LEU A 17 -15.18 15.30 6.95
CA LEU A 17 -15.92 16.15 6.01
C LEU A 17 -15.84 15.61 4.58
N ILE A 18 -14.67 15.14 4.14
CA ILE A 18 -14.49 14.55 2.80
C ILE A 18 -15.22 13.20 2.71
N ARG A 19 -15.13 12.37 3.75
CA ARG A 19 -15.81 11.07 3.80
C ARG A 19 -17.33 11.19 3.73
N ASN A 20 -17.90 12.28 4.24
CA ASN A 20 -19.34 12.48 4.28
C ASN A 20 -19.95 12.58 2.87
N GLY A 21 -20.61 11.51 2.44
CA GLY A 21 -21.28 11.43 1.13
C GLY A 21 -22.48 12.37 0.96
N SER A 22 -22.97 13.01 2.03
CA SER A 22 -24.07 13.97 1.95
C SER A 22 -23.62 15.36 1.48
N ILE A 23 -22.31 15.62 1.48
CA ILE A 23 -21.74 16.92 1.11
C ILE A 23 -21.25 16.86 -0.33
N ALA A 24 -21.66 17.84 -1.14
CA ALA A 24 -21.17 17.96 -2.50
C ALA A 24 -19.65 18.26 -2.51
N LYS A 25 -18.89 17.37 -3.16
CA LYS A 25 -17.43 17.43 -3.29
C LYS A 25 -16.96 18.31 -4.47
N THR A 26 -17.80 19.22 -4.94
CA THR A 26 -17.56 20.04 -6.14
C THR A 26 -16.97 21.41 -5.84
N GLY A 27 -16.60 21.71 -4.59
CA GLY A 27 -16.21 23.06 -4.15
C GLY A 27 -14.73 23.21 -3.81
N GLU A 28 -14.25 24.46 -3.84
CA GLU A 28 -12.91 24.91 -3.41
C GLU A 28 -12.54 24.49 -1.97
N TRP A 29 -13.54 24.10 -1.18
CA TRP A 29 -13.35 23.61 0.18
C TRP A 29 -12.59 22.27 0.20
N VAL A 30 -12.82 21.37 -0.77
CA VAL A 30 -12.12 20.08 -0.84
C VAL A 30 -10.64 20.33 -1.09
N GLU A 31 -10.32 21.19 -2.07
CA GLU A 31 -8.93 21.59 -2.34
C GLU A 31 -8.29 22.25 -1.11
N SER A 32 -9.03 23.09 -0.39
CA SER A 32 -8.54 23.73 0.83
C SER A 32 -8.18 22.72 1.92
N VAL A 33 -8.97 21.65 2.06
CA VAL A 33 -8.70 20.56 3.02
C VAL A 33 -7.48 19.74 2.60
N LEU A 34 -7.40 19.32 1.33
CA LEU A 34 -6.25 18.57 0.82
C LEU A 34 -4.95 19.39 0.95
N ASN A 35 -4.99 20.67 0.57
CA ASN A 35 -3.88 21.59 0.71
C ASN A 35 -3.45 21.78 2.17
N TRP A 36 -4.40 21.72 3.11
CA TRP A 36 -4.08 21.78 4.53
C TRP A 36 -3.28 20.54 4.96
N PHE A 37 -3.68 19.34 4.54
CA PHE A 37 -2.91 18.13 4.83
C PHE A 37 -1.53 18.14 4.15
N VAL A 38 -1.43 18.59 2.90
CA VAL A 38 -0.15 18.73 2.19
C VAL A 38 0.82 19.63 2.97
N VAL A 39 0.38 20.84 3.35
CA VAL A 39 1.25 21.80 4.08
C VAL A 39 1.69 21.25 5.43
N ASN A 40 0.80 20.61 6.18
CA ASN A 40 1.11 20.16 7.54
C ASN A 40 1.75 18.76 7.59
N GLY A 41 1.64 17.95 6.52
CA GLY A 41 2.21 16.61 6.43
C GLY A 41 3.57 16.55 5.73
N LEU A 42 3.77 17.37 4.69
CA LEU A 42 4.95 17.31 3.82
C LEU A 42 5.94 18.46 4.03
N PHE A 43 5.56 19.52 4.76
CA PHE A 43 6.40 20.70 4.94
C PHE A 43 6.49 21.17 6.38
N VAL A 44 7.60 21.82 6.70
CA VAL A 44 7.80 22.59 7.92
C VAL A 44 7.61 24.07 7.61
N VAL A 45 6.56 24.67 8.17
CA VAL A 45 6.28 26.11 8.00
C VAL A 45 7.25 26.94 8.84
N LYS A 46 8.18 27.63 8.17
CA LYS A 46 9.19 28.51 8.80
C LYS A 46 8.65 29.92 9.06
N LYS A 47 7.88 30.46 8.11
CA LYS A 47 7.37 31.85 8.16
C LYS A 47 5.92 31.89 7.70
N LYS A 48 5.13 32.79 8.32
CA LYS A 48 3.75 33.01 7.89
C LYS A 48 3.72 33.72 6.53
N SER A 49 2.80 33.31 5.66
CA SER A 49 2.44 33.99 4.43
C SER A 49 0.96 34.36 4.47
N GLU A 50 0.67 35.60 4.88
CA GLU A 50 -0.71 36.04 5.17
C GLU A 50 -1.62 36.08 3.94
N ARG A 51 -1.05 36.25 2.74
CA ARG A 51 -1.79 36.33 1.47
C ARG A 51 -1.72 35.05 0.64
N SER A 52 -1.18 33.97 1.19
CA SER A 52 -1.10 32.71 0.46
C SER A 52 -2.49 32.11 0.21
N ARG A 53 -2.65 31.48 -0.97
CA ARG A 53 -3.81 30.64 -1.28
C ARG A 53 -3.88 29.42 -0.35
N PHE A 54 -2.72 28.94 0.10
CA PHE A 54 -2.61 27.85 1.06
C PHE A 54 -2.92 28.34 2.47
N ILE A 55 -4.08 27.97 2.99
CA ILE A 55 -4.54 28.38 4.33
C ILE A 55 -3.55 27.91 5.41
N GLY A 56 -2.94 26.73 5.23
CA GLY A 56 -1.92 26.19 6.12
C GLY A 56 -0.69 27.09 6.31
N LEU A 57 -0.39 27.98 5.36
CA LEU A 57 0.74 28.93 5.44
C LEU A 57 0.43 30.22 6.21
N ARG A 58 -0.84 30.49 6.50
CA ARG A 58 -1.25 31.75 7.15
C ARG A 58 -0.87 31.80 8.62
N GLN A 59 -0.57 30.65 9.22
CA GLN A 59 -0.15 30.51 10.60
C GLN A 59 1.08 29.62 10.69
N VAL A 60 2.01 29.97 11.58
CA VAL A 60 3.14 29.10 11.92
C VAL A 60 2.74 28.30 13.16
N PRO A 61 2.67 26.95 13.10
CA PRO A 61 2.40 26.14 14.26
C PRO A 61 3.41 26.41 15.39
N LYS A 62 2.92 26.68 16.61
CA LYS A 62 3.73 26.88 17.82
C LYS A 62 3.18 26.04 19.00
N PRO A 63 3.84 24.93 19.38
CA PRO A 63 5.11 24.39 18.86
C PRO A 63 4.99 23.88 17.42
N GLN A 64 6.13 23.57 16.79
CA GLN A 64 6.12 22.85 15.50
C GLN A 64 5.42 21.50 15.69
N LEU A 65 4.81 20.99 14.62
CA LEU A 65 4.17 19.68 14.63
C LEU A 65 5.22 18.60 14.94
N SER A 66 4.83 17.56 15.67
CA SER A 66 5.63 16.33 15.82
C SER A 66 5.61 15.52 14.52
N ASP A 67 6.57 14.61 14.36
CA ASP A 67 6.65 13.76 13.17
C ASP A 67 5.47 12.79 13.10
N GLU A 68 4.98 12.28 14.24
CA GLU A 68 3.73 11.53 14.35
C GLU A 68 2.53 12.29 13.78
N LEU A 69 2.36 13.58 14.11
CA LEU A 69 1.25 14.38 13.58
C LEU A 69 1.42 14.65 12.08
N ARG A 70 2.66 14.77 11.60
CA ARG A 70 2.91 14.91 10.16
C ARG A 70 2.54 13.63 9.43
N GLN A 71 2.96 12.46 9.94
CA GLN A 71 2.56 11.15 9.43
C GLN A 71 1.04 11.03 9.41
N ALA A 72 0.36 11.33 10.51
CA ALA A 72 -1.10 11.31 10.55
C ALA A 72 -1.75 12.27 9.52
N CYS A 73 -1.14 13.41 9.20
CA CYS A 73 -1.62 14.27 8.12
C CYS A 73 -1.44 13.64 6.74
N ARG A 74 -0.34 12.92 6.50
CA ARG A 74 -0.08 12.17 5.26
C ARG A 74 -1.07 11.01 5.11
N ASP A 75 -1.31 10.24 6.17
CA ASP A 75 -2.26 9.12 6.16
C ASP A 75 -3.69 9.61 5.88
N LYS A 76 -4.09 10.72 6.51
CA LYS A 76 -5.40 11.32 6.24
C LYS A 76 -5.48 11.98 4.87
N LEU A 77 -4.39 12.50 4.30
CA LEU A 77 -4.34 12.92 2.89
C LEU A 77 -4.64 11.75 1.96
N LEU A 78 -3.95 10.62 2.13
CA LEU A 78 -4.14 9.40 1.34
C LEU A 78 -5.56 8.84 1.50
N SER A 79 -6.07 8.78 2.74
CA SER A 79 -7.45 8.36 3.03
C SER A 79 -8.48 9.26 2.32
N CYS A 80 -8.30 10.58 2.35
CA CYS A 80 -9.19 11.51 1.65
C CYS A 80 -9.13 11.32 0.13
N LEU A 81 -7.93 11.08 -0.42
CA LEU A 81 -7.78 10.81 -1.85
C LEU A 81 -8.41 9.48 -2.26
N ALA A 82 -8.39 8.47 -1.38
CA ALA A 82 -9.09 7.21 -1.59
C ALA A 82 -10.62 7.43 -1.66
N ASP A 83 -11.19 8.16 -0.71
CA ASP A 83 -12.62 8.52 -0.69
C ASP A 83 -13.03 9.32 -1.94
N LEU A 84 -12.16 10.24 -2.38
CA LEU A 84 -12.40 11.06 -3.57
C LEU A 84 -12.26 10.26 -4.87
N THR A 85 -11.33 9.32 -4.94
CA THR A 85 -11.13 8.44 -6.12
C THR A 85 -12.38 7.59 -6.38
N SER A 86 -13.05 7.14 -5.32
CA SER A 86 -14.33 6.42 -5.41
C SER A 86 -15.52 7.32 -5.77
N HIS A 87 -15.38 8.64 -5.62
CA HIS A 87 -16.47 9.58 -5.88
C HIS A 87 -16.58 9.90 -7.38
N VAL A 88 -17.80 9.81 -7.91
CA VAL A 88 -18.08 10.14 -9.31
C VAL A 88 -18.64 11.55 -9.42
N THR A 89 -17.90 12.42 -10.10
CA THR A 89 -18.30 13.80 -10.38
C THR A 89 -18.90 13.88 -11.79
N THR A 90 -20.00 14.62 -11.93
CA THR A 90 -20.60 14.91 -13.25
C THR A 90 -20.06 16.24 -13.74
N ILE A 91 -19.35 16.23 -14.86
CA ILE A 91 -18.76 17.41 -15.51
C ILE A 91 -19.67 17.78 -16.69
N GLU A 92 -20.07 19.04 -16.75
CA GLU A 92 -20.85 19.59 -17.86
C GLU A 92 -19.91 20.32 -18.80
N HIS A 93 -19.82 19.87 -20.05
CA HIS A 93 -19.03 20.53 -21.08
C HIS A 93 -19.82 21.68 -21.72
N GLU A 94 -19.11 22.60 -22.41
CA GLU A 94 -19.71 23.76 -23.07
C GLU A 94 -20.77 23.39 -24.13
N ASP A 95 -20.73 22.16 -24.64
CA ASP A 95 -21.70 21.58 -25.59
C ASP A 95 -22.95 21.00 -24.90
N ASN A 96 -23.11 21.20 -23.59
CA ASN A 96 -24.18 20.67 -22.75
C ASN A 96 -24.14 19.12 -22.61
N SER A 97 -23.05 18.47 -23.01
CA SER A 97 -22.80 17.05 -22.71
C SER A 97 -22.37 16.88 -21.26
N LYS A 98 -22.82 15.79 -20.64
CA LYS A 98 -22.49 15.46 -19.24
C LYS A 98 -21.65 14.19 -19.20
N VAL A 99 -20.43 14.30 -18.71
CA VAL A 99 -19.52 13.17 -18.54
C VAL A 99 -19.35 12.88 -17.05
N LYS A 100 -19.43 11.60 -16.68
CA LYS A 100 -19.19 11.16 -15.31
C LYS A 100 -17.76 10.68 -15.19
N VAL A 101 -16.98 11.31 -14.32
CA VAL A 101 -15.57 10.98 -14.11
C VAL A 101 -15.35 10.69 -12.62
N ALA A 102 -14.80 9.51 -12.34
CA ALA A 102 -14.41 9.12 -10.98
C ALA A 102 -13.11 9.83 -10.58
N GLY A 103 -13.00 10.28 -9.33
CA GLY A 103 -11.77 10.90 -8.82
C GLY A 103 -11.49 12.32 -9.32
N ALA A 104 -12.41 12.94 -10.07
CA ALA A 104 -12.24 14.27 -10.63
C ALA A 104 -12.95 15.36 -9.81
N ALA A 105 -12.38 16.56 -9.84
CA ALA A 105 -12.99 17.80 -9.38
C ALA A 105 -14.00 18.33 -10.42
N ALA A 106 -14.68 19.45 -10.10
CA ALA A 106 -15.71 20.03 -10.95
C ALA A 106 -15.18 20.58 -12.29
N ASP A 107 -13.88 20.87 -12.38
CA ASP A 107 -13.17 21.29 -13.59
C ASP A 107 -12.66 20.11 -14.44
N GLY A 108 -12.86 18.88 -13.96
CA GLY A 108 -12.45 17.66 -14.65
C GLY A 108 -11.01 17.22 -14.38
N GLU A 109 -10.23 17.96 -13.60
CA GLU A 109 -8.91 17.50 -13.15
C GLU A 109 -9.04 16.47 -12.02
N LEU A 110 -8.18 15.46 -12.03
CA LEU A 110 -8.10 14.46 -10.96
C LEU A 110 -7.63 15.12 -9.66
N TRP A 111 -8.21 14.72 -8.53
CA TRP A 111 -7.79 15.23 -7.21
C TRP A 111 -6.31 14.94 -6.92
N VAL A 112 -5.81 13.78 -7.36
CA VAL A 112 -4.38 13.44 -7.25
C VAL A 112 -3.48 14.40 -8.05
N ASP A 113 -3.93 14.86 -9.22
CA ASP A 113 -3.20 15.82 -10.06
C ASP A 113 -3.13 17.20 -9.38
N LYS A 114 -4.24 17.64 -8.78
CA LYS A 114 -4.32 18.89 -8.01
C LYS A 114 -3.42 18.88 -6.77
N VAL A 115 -3.37 17.74 -6.06
CA VAL A 115 -2.49 17.56 -4.91
C VAL A 115 -1.02 17.63 -5.33
N LEU A 116 -0.61 16.93 -6.39
CA LEU A 116 0.77 16.99 -6.89
C LEU A 116 1.14 18.41 -7.34
N SER A 117 0.25 19.10 -8.03
CA SER A 117 0.47 20.49 -8.47
C SER A 117 0.65 21.44 -7.28
N SER A 118 -0.08 21.19 -6.19
CA SER A 118 0.06 21.95 -4.95
C SER A 118 1.37 21.64 -4.22
N ILE A 119 1.82 20.37 -4.21
CA ILE A 119 3.13 19.98 -3.68
C ILE A 119 4.26 20.70 -4.44
N GLU A 120 4.19 20.72 -5.77
CA GLU A 120 5.18 21.38 -6.64
C GLU A 120 5.24 22.90 -6.41
N GLU A 121 4.09 23.57 -6.30
CA GLU A 121 4.04 25.00 -5.98
C GLU A 121 4.64 25.31 -4.60
N LEU A 122 4.36 24.47 -3.61
CA LEU A 122 4.88 24.62 -2.24
C LEU A 122 6.38 24.37 -2.16
N LYS A 123 6.92 23.42 -2.95
CA LYS A 123 8.37 23.18 -3.06
C LYS A 123 9.13 24.41 -3.58
N GLN A 124 8.51 25.21 -4.44
CA GLN A 124 9.13 26.45 -4.95
C GLN A 124 9.22 27.56 -3.88
N ASP A 125 8.39 27.53 -2.84
CA ASP A 125 8.40 28.51 -1.75
C ASP A 125 9.42 28.18 -0.64
N THR A 126 10.70 28.20 -1.00
CA THR A 126 11.82 27.98 -0.06
C THR A 126 11.96 29.08 1.00
N LYS A 127 11.24 30.20 0.85
CA LYS A 127 11.27 31.32 1.80
C LYS A 127 10.40 31.04 3.03
N HIS A 128 9.26 30.39 2.85
CA HIS A 128 8.30 30.13 3.93
C HIS A 128 8.27 28.67 4.37
N LEU A 129 8.72 27.73 3.53
CA LEU A 129 8.62 26.28 3.76
C LEU A 129 9.97 25.58 3.69
N THR A 130 9.99 24.36 4.21
CA THR A 130 11.06 23.39 4.01
C THR A 130 10.43 22.03 3.89
N SER A 131 10.83 21.27 2.88
CA SER A 131 10.34 19.91 2.67
C SER A 131 10.76 19.05 3.86
N VAL A 132 9.87 18.17 4.30
CA VAL A 132 10.19 17.17 5.33
C VAL A 132 11.04 16.06 4.73
N MET A 133 10.73 15.65 3.50
CA MET A 133 11.47 14.66 2.74
C MET A 133 12.38 15.37 1.73
N GLU A 134 13.65 14.98 1.71
CA GLU A 134 14.56 15.39 0.64
C GLU A 134 14.30 14.55 -0.60
N VAL A 135 14.47 15.17 -1.76
CA VAL A 135 14.22 14.56 -3.06
C VAL A 135 15.51 14.73 -3.84
N ASP A 136 16.09 13.62 -4.26
CA ASP A 136 17.32 13.64 -5.04
C ASP A 136 17.06 14.03 -6.52
N GLU A 137 18.15 14.19 -7.26
CA GLU A 137 18.08 14.58 -8.68
C GLU A 137 17.42 13.51 -9.56
N GLU A 138 17.50 12.24 -9.17
CA GLU A 138 16.95 11.11 -9.91
C GLU A 138 15.43 11.04 -9.75
N GLU A 139 14.93 11.15 -8.52
CA GLU A 139 13.51 11.22 -8.20
C GLU A 139 12.85 12.43 -8.86
N GLU A 140 13.50 13.60 -8.83
CA GLU A 140 12.96 14.80 -9.48
C GLU A 140 12.93 14.64 -11.02
N ALA A 141 13.96 14.03 -11.62
CA ALA A 141 13.96 13.72 -13.05
C ALA A 141 12.85 12.73 -13.44
N LEU A 142 12.60 11.71 -12.60
CA LEU A 142 11.52 10.75 -12.82
C LEU A 142 10.15 11.41 -12.69
N ARG A 143 9.94 12.29 -11.70
CA ARG A 143 8.70 13.08 -11.56
C ARG A 143 8.41 13.91 -12.81
N LEU A 144 9.42 14.58 -13.36
CA LEU A 144 9.28 15.32 -14.62
C LEU A 144 8.93 14.40 -15.81
N LYS A 145 9.57 13.22 -15.90
CA LYS A 145 9.26 12.20 -16.92
C LYS A 145 7.80 11.73 -16.81
N VAL A 146 7.32 11.45 -15.59
CA VAL A 146 5.91 11.10 -15.32
C VAL A 146 4.97 12.22 -15.76
N ARG A 147 5.25 13.48 -15.41
CA ARG A 147 4.44 14.64 -15.84
C ARG A 147 4.38 14.77 -17.35
N GLU A 148 5.50 14.58 -18.05
CA GLU A 148 5.55 14.58 -19.52
C GLU A 148 4.64 13.50 -20.10
N VAL A 149 4.74 12.27 -19.59
CA VAL A 149 3.97 11.11 -20.06
C VAL A 149 2.49 11.26 -19.78
N VAL A 150 2.10 11.72 -18.58
CA VAL A 150 0.71 12.04 -18.24
C VAL A 150 0.14 13.09 -19.19
N ALA A 151 0.89 14.14 -19.53
CA ALA A 151 0.45 15.15 -20.49
C ALA A 151 0.28 14.61 -21.92
N GLN A 152 1.02 13.56 -22.30
CA GLN A 152 0.84 12.86 -23.57
C GLN A 152 -0.37 11.90 -23.52
N LEU A 153 -0.56 11.16 -22.42
CA LEU A 153 -1.73 10.31 -22.18
C LEU A 153 -3.04 11.10 -22.22
N LYS A 154 -3.06 12.33 -21.69
CA LYS A 154 -4.23 13.24 -21.77
C LYS A 154 -4.69 13.53 -23.21
N LYS A 155 -3.81 13.33 -24.21
CA LYS A 155 -4.10 13.54 -25.64
C LYS A 155 -4.56 12.27 -26.35
N VAL A 156 -4.44 11.11 -25.70
CA VAL A 156 -4.91 9.84 -26.26
C VAL A 156 -6.44 9.88 -26.34
N SER A 157 -6.97 9.54 -27.51
CA SER A 157 -8.40 9.59 -27.83
C SER A 157 -8.82 8.27 -28.50
N GLY A 158 -10.13 8.01 -28.56
CA GLY A 158 -10.67 6.83 -29.22
C GLY A 158 -10.71 5.62 -28.28
N GLU A 159 -10.50 4.42 -28.83
CA GLU A 159 -10.65 3.15 -28.09
C GLU A 159 -9.75 3.08 -26.85
N LYS A 160 -8.53 3.64 -26.91
CA LYS A 160 -7.57 3.63 -25.80
C LYS A 160 -7.75 4.76 -24.77
N GLN A 161 -8.79 5.59 -24.89
CA GLN A 161 -8.96 6.77 -24.02
C GLN A 161 -9.21 6.40 -22.55
N GLU A 162 -10.04 5.39 -22.28
CA GLU A 162 -10.35 4.94 -20.91
C GLU A 162 -9.09 4.35 -20.26
N ALA A 163 -8.40 3.46 -20.98
CA ALA A 163 -7.13 2.89 -20.54
C ALA A 163 -6.06 3.95 -20.29
N ALA A 164 -5.90 4.93 -21.19
CA ALA A 164 -4.95 6.03 -21.00
C ALA A 164 -5.28 6.87 -19.75
N SER A 165 -6.56 7.06 -19.44
CA SER A 165 -7.00 7.74 -18.22
C SER A 165 -6.71 6.90 -16.96
N GLY A 166 -6.87 5.58 -17.05
CA GLY A 166 -6.44 4.64 -16.01
C GLY A 166 -4.95 4.71 -15.73
N THR A 167 -4.11 4.64 -16.77
CA THR A 167 -2.65 4.75 -16.63
C THR A 167 -2.21 6.11 -16.08
N GLN A 168 -2.89 7.21 -16.45
CA GLN A 168 -2.65 8.53 -15.83
C GLN A 168 -2.90 8.48 -14.33
N LEU A 169 -4.06 7.93 -13.91
CA LEU A 169 -4.40 7.81 -12.49
C LEU A 169 -3.36 6.98 -11.74
N LEU A 170 -2.90 5.86 -12.31
CA LEU A 170 -1.86 5.01 -11.70
C LEU A 170 -0.57 5.80 -11.46
N LEU A 171 -0.03 6.43 -12.51
CA LEU A 171 1.24 7.17 -12.42
C LEU A 171 1.17 8.35 -11.44
N LEU A 172 0.08 9.14 -11.48
CA LEU A 172 -0.11 10.25 -10.54
C LEU A 172 -0.29 9.73 -9.11
N ALA A 173 -1.02 8.65 -8.92
CA ALA A 173 -1.24 8.07 -7.61
C ALA A 173 0.05 7.52 -7.00
N SER A 174 0.92 6.89 -7.80
CA SER A 174 2.26 6.45 -7.37
C SER A 174 3.11 7.61 -6.87
N LEU A 175 3.11 8.75 -7.58
CA LEU A 175 3.86 9.93 -7.13
C LEU A 175 3.33 10.53 -5.83
N VAL A 176 2.00 10.53 -5.63
CA VAL A 176 1.41 10.99 -4.37
C VAL A 176 1.81 10.06 -3.23
N GLN A 177 1.73 8.74 -3.45
CA GLN A 177 2.14 7.74 -2.47
C GLN A 177 3.60 7.93 -2.08
N GLN A 178 4.50 8.02 -3.07
CA GLN A 178 5.93 8.23 -2.86
C GLN A 178 6.21 9.53 -2.09
N SER A 179 5.44 10.59 -2.37
CA SER A 179 5.58 11.86 -1.64
C SER A 179 5.12 11.76 -0.18
N CYS A 180 4.35 10.73 0.18
CA CYS A 180 3.84 10.53 1.54
C CYS A 180 4.61 9.42 2.30
N SER A 181 5.19 8.46 1.60
CA SER A 181 5.99 7.35 2.13
C SER A 181 6.80 6.74 0.98
N ASP A 182 8.13 6.79 1.10
CA ASP A 182 9.11 6.28 0.14
C ASP A 182 9.25 4.74 0.14
N GLU A 183 8.89 4.08 1.24
CA GLU A 183 9.01 2.62 1.39
C GLU A 183 7.95 1.81 0.62
N VAL A 184 6.89 2.47 0.15
CA VAL A 184 5.71 1.77 -0.38
C VAL A 184 5.78 1.55 -1.90
N VAL A 185 6.30 2.51 -2.66
CA VAL A 185 6.43 2.44 -4.12
C VAL A 185 7.83 2.89 -4.54
N SER A 186 8.62 1.98 -5.11
CA SER A 186 9.99 2.28 -5.53
C SER A 186 10.05 3.11 -6.82
N LEU A 187 11.15 3.84 -6.98
CA LEU A 187 11.46 4.59 -8.21
C LEU A 187 11.51 3.67 -9.44
N GLU A 188 12.10 2.48 -9.30
CA GLU A 188 12.23 1.49 -10.37
C GLU A 188 10.86 1.00 -10.87
N THR A 189 9.90 0.78 -9.97
CA THR A 189 8.53 0.40 -10.35
C THR A 189 7.85 1.53 -11.12
N ILE A 190 8.02 2.78 -10.69
CA ILE A 190 7.46 3.95 -11.39
C ILE A 190 8.09 4.09 -12.77
N GLU A 191 9.42 3.95 -12.88
CA GLU A 191 10.13 4.03 -14.15
C GLU A 191 9.68 2.94 -15.13
N SER A 192 9.60 1.69 -14.67
CA SER A 192 9.12 0.56 -15.46
C SER A 192 7.70 0.77 -15.97
N CYS A 193 6.81 1.27 -15.09
CA CYS A 193 5.43 1.60 -15.45
C CYS A 193 5.35 2.77 -16.46
N VAL A 194 6.25 3.76 -16.36
CA VAL A 194 6.35 4.85 -17.33
C VAL A 194 6.75 4.32 -18.71
N GLU A 195 7.75 3.46 -18.78
CA GLU A 195 8.22 2.88 -20.04
C GLU A 195 7.16 1.99 -20.69
N ALA A 196 6.45 1.20 -19.88
CA ALA A 196 5.31 0.43 -20.30
C ALA A 196 4.19 1.32 -20.86
N ALA A 197 3.85 2.42 -20.18
CA ALA A 197 2.86 3.37 -20.67
C ALA A 197 3.30 4.01 -22.01
N MET A 198 4.58 4.35 -22.16
CA MET A 198 5.09 4.90 -23.42
C MET A 198 4.96 3.90 -24.57
N ARG A 199 5.24 2.61 -24.35
CA ARG A 199 5.06 1.54 -25.34
C ARG A 199 3.58 1.31 -25.66
N GLU A 200 2.75 1.11 -24.63
CA GLU A 200 1.33 0.73 -24.78
C GLU A 200 0.52 1.75 -25.60
N PHE A 201 0.81 3.04 -25.38
CA PHE A 201 0.11 4.14 -26.02
C PHE A 201 0.91 4.79 -27.16
N SER A 202 2.04 4.20 -27.56
CA SER A 202 2.90 4.71 -28.65
C SER A 202 3.31 6.18 -28.48
N LEU A 203 3.68 6.55 -27.26
CA LEU A 203 4.02 7.91 -26.84
C LEU A 203 5.50 8.19 -27.17
N GLU A 204 5.83 8.38 -28.45
CA GLU A 204 7.20 8.72 -28.84
C GLU A 204 7.56 10.19 -28.55
N LYS A 205 8.76 10.41 -28.03
CA LYS A 205 9.43 11.72 -28.04
C LYS A 205 9.63 12.14 -29.49
N SER A 206 8.98 13.21 -29.94
CA SER A 206 9.19 13.74 -31.29
C SER A 206 10.67 14.19 -31.48
N LYS A 207 11.52 13.29 -31.95
CA LYS A 207 12.77 13.63 -32.63
C LYS A 207 12.74 12.93 -33.97
N LYS A 208 12.25 13.65 -34.99
CA LYS A 208 12.43 13.32 -36.41
C LYS A 208 13.91 13.03 -36.67
N LYS A 209 14.32 11.76 -36.68
CA LYS A 209 15.45 11.30 -37.49
C LYS A 209 14.88 10.83 -38.83
N ARG A 210 14.96 11.72 -39.81
CA ARG A 210 14.82 11.38 -41.23
C ARG A 210 15.79 10.23 -41.55
N GLY A 211 15.24 9.13 -42.04
CA GLY A 211 15.96 8.17 -42.89
C GLY A 211 16.67 7.02 -42.18
N ARG A 212 15.93 5.98 -41.80
CA ARG A 212 16.40 4.59 -41.96
C ARG A 212 15.18 3.68 -42.19
N PRO A 213 15.23 2.73 -43.13
CA PRO A 213 14.08 1.87 -43.43
C PRO A 213 13.71 1.05 -42.21
N SER A 214 12.40 0.90 -41.99
CA SER A 214 11.77 0.01 -41.02
C SER A 214 12.34 -1.41 -41.16
N ILE A 215 13.17 -1.79 -40.20
CA ILE A 215 13.42 -3.20 -39.88
C ILE A 215 12.15 -3.64 -39.12
N PRO A 216 11.53 -4.79 -39.44
CA PRO A 216 10.43 -5.30 -38.63
C PRO A 216 10.97 -5.47 -37.21
N ALA A 217 10.21 -5.02 -36.21
CA ALA A 217 10.55 -5.30 -34.82
C ALA A 217 10.73 -6.81 -34.68
N GLU A 218 11.97 -7.25 -34.53
CA GLU A 218 12.30 -8.59 -34.06
C GLU A 218 11.71 -8.72 -32.66
N ASP A 219 11.13 -9.89 -32.38
CA ASP A 219 10.50 -10.27 -31.13
C ASP A 219 11.31 -9.75 -29.92
N ASP A 220 10.76 -8.73 -29.26
CA ASP A 220 11.22 -8.31 -27.94
C ASP A 220 10.71 -9.39 -26.97
N ASP A 221 11.60 -10.22 -26.44
CA ASP A 221 11.37 -11.18 -25.33
C ASP A 221 10.91 -10.48 -24.02
N GLY A 222 10.38 -9.26 -24.10
CA GLY A 222 9.89 -8.45 -23.01
C GLY A 222 8.45 -8.77 -22.64
N LEU A 223 8.13 -8.64 -21.35
CA LEU A 223 6.75 -8.66 -20.86
C LEU A 223 5.91 -7.63 -21.62
N GLU A 224 4.66 -7.99 -21.91
CA GLU A 224 3.71 -7.10 -22.57
C GLU A 224 3.58 -5.78 -21.78
N PRO A 225 3.51 -4.60 -22.43
CA PRO A 225 3.43 -3.33 -21.72
C PRO A 225 2.25 -3.28 -20.73
N ILE A 226 1.11 -3.85 -21.11
CA ILE A 226 -0.05 -3.96 -20.23
C ILE A 226 0.22 -4.85 -19.01
N ASP A 227 1.04 -5.90 -19.13
CA ASP A 227 1.38 -6.79 -18.02
C ASP A 227 2.19 -6.04 -16.96
N ILE A 228 3.13 -5.17 -17.36
CA ILE A 228 3.90 -4.32 -16.44
C ILE A 228 2.99 -3.32 -15.70
N ILE A 229 2.00 -2.75 -16.41
CA ILE A 229 1.01 -1.85 -15.79
C ILE A 229 0.15 -2.63 -14.77
N VAL A 230 -0.29 -3.84 -15.11
CA VAL A 230 -1.07 -4.69 -14.19
C VAL A 230 -0.23 -5.21 -13.04
N ASP A 231 1.05 -5.52 -13.24
CA ASP A 231 1.99 -5.91 -12.19
C ASP A 231 2.16 -4.78 -11.16
N THR A 232 2.25 -3.52 -11.63
CA THR A 232 2.23 -2.35 -10.74
C THR A 232 0.94 -2.26 -9.92
N ILE A 233 -0.21 -2.60 -10.51
CA ILE A 233 -1.49 -2.68 -9.78
C ILE A 233 -1.47 -3.83 -8.77
N ILE A 234 -0.89 -4.98 -9.11
CA ILE A 234 -0.74 -6.11 -8.19
C ILE A 234 0.14 -5.70 -7.01
N GLY A 235 1.24 -4.96 -7.22
CA GLY A 235 2.05 -4.38 -6.15
C GLY A 235 1.25 -3.43 -5.25
N PHE A 236 0.32 -2.65 -5.81
CA PHE A 236 -0.64 -1.85 -5.02
C PHE A 236 -1.57 -2.71 -4.19
N MET A 237 -2.01 -3.84 -4.75
CA MET A 237 -2.80 -4.81 -4.01
C MET A 237 -1.99 -5.50 -2.93
N GLU A 238 -0.69 -5.73 -3.08
CA GLU A 238 0.17 -6.39 -2.09
C GLU A 238 0.41 -5.50 -0.86
N LYS A 239 0.80 -4.23 -1.06
CA LYS A 239 1.05 -3.27 0.05
C LYS A 239 -0.22 -2.88 0.83
N SER A 240 -1.39 -3.04 0.22
CA SER A 240 -2.73 -2.99 0.84
C SER A 240 -3.21 -1.71 1.54
N THR A 241 -2.56 -0.55 1.40
CA THR A 241 -3.17 0.66 1.99
C THR A 241 -4.55 0.92 1.37
N ALA A 242 -5.49 1.48 2.13
CA ALA A 242 -6.85 1.76 1.63
C ALA A 242 -6.83 2.58 0.34
N TYR A 243 -5.90 3.54 0.26
CA TYR A 243 -5.64 4.34 -0.94
C TYR A 243 -5.22 3.49 -2.13
N MET A 244 -4.18 2.66 -1.99
CA MET A 244 -3.66 1.83 -3.07
C MET A 244 -4.69 0.81 -3.56
N ARG A 245 -5.47 0.20 -2.65
CA ARG A 245 -6.55 -0.72 -3.01
C ARG A 245 -7.63 -0.04 -3.85
N ILE A 246 -8.06 1.16 -3.43
CA ILE A 246 -9.11 1.90 -4.15
C ILE A 246 -8.59 2.37 -5.52
N VAL A 247 -7.38 2.92 -5.57
CA VAL A 247 -6.75 3.33 -6.83
C VAL A 247 -6.55 2.14 -7.75
N GLY A 248 -5.96 1.04 -7.26
CA GLY A 248 -5.68 -0.17 -8.04
C GLY A 248 -6.95 -0.76 -8.67
N ASN A 249 -8.04 -0.87 -7.90
CA ASN A 249 -9.34 -1.31 -8.42
C ASN A 249 -9.90 -0.35 -9.49
N GLN A 250 -9.80 0.96 -9.26
CA GLN A 250 -10.29 1.96 -10.21
C GLN A 250 -9.48 1.96 -11.51
N VAL A 251 -8.14 1.88 -11.42
CA VAL A 251 -7.23 1.79 -12.56
C VAL A 251 -7.51 0.50 -13.34
N PHE A 252 -7.57 -0.65 -12.67
CA PHE A 252 -7.83 -1.93 -13.33
C PHE A 252 -9.17 -1.95 -14.06
N SER A 253 -10.20 -1.34 -13.47
CA SER A 253 -11.50 -1.12 -14.11
C SER A 253 -11.40 -0.32 -15.42
N LEU A 254 -10.51 0.68 -15.49
CA LEU A 254 -10.32 1.55 -16.65
C LEU A 254 -9.45 0.92 -17.76
N ILE A 255 -8.52 0.04 -17.41
CA ILE A 255 -7.61 -0.63 -18.37
C ILE A 255 -8.08 -2.04 -18.78
N SER A 256 -9.20 -2.51 -18.22
CA SER A 256 -9.66 -3.90 -18.35
C SER A 256 -9.86 -4.38 -19.79
N ASP A 257 -10.08 -3.47 -20.73
CA ASP A 257 -10.24 -3.73 -22.17
C ASP A 257 -8.91 -3.94 -22.91
N GLN A 258 -7.77 -3.63 -22.28
CA GLN A 258 -6.43 -3.87 -22.83
C GLN A 258 -5.78 -5.15 -22.30
N VAL A 259 -6.41 -5.81 -21.32
CA VAL A 259 -5.93 -7.03 -20.69
C VAL A 259 -5.80 -8.16 -21.73
N LYS A 260 -4.61 -8.77 -21.77
CA LYS A 260 -4.27 -9.89 -22.66
C LYS A 260 -4.32 -11.22 -21.91
N SER A 261 -4.14 -12.32 -22.64
CA SER A 261 -4.04 -13.66 -22.05
C SER A 261 -2.91 -13.75 -21.01
N SER A 262 -1.74 -13.18 -21.31
CA SER A 262 -0.60 -13.13 -20.40
C SER A 262 -0.91 -12.35 -19.11
N THR A 263 -1.68 -11.26 -19.22
CA THR A 263 -2.14 -10.48 -18.06
C THR A 263 -3.04 -11.30 -17.14
N ILE A 264 -3.90 -12.14 -17.70
CA ILE A 264 -4.75 -13.03 -16.91
C ILE A 264 -3.92 -14.10 -16.20
N ASP A 265 -2.93 -14.66 -16.89
CA ASP A 265 -2.02 -15.63 -16.30
C ASP A 265 -1.23 -14.99 -15.14
N LEU A 266 -0.76 -13.75 -15.29
CA LEU A 266 -0.12 -12.97 -14.21
C LEU A 266 -1.02 -12.82 -12.96
N ILE A 267 -2.30 -12.48 -13.14
CA ILE A 267 -3.28 -12.37 -12.04
C ILE A 267 -3.51 -13.73 -11.38
N LEU A 268 -3.63 -14.79 -12.19
CA LEU A 268 -3.86 -16.15 -11.69
C LEU A 268 -2.68 -16.70 -10.90
N THR A 269 -1.44 -16.41 -11.31
CA THR A 269 -0.23 -16.79 -10.56
C THR A 269 -0.25 -16.29 -9.13
N GLN A 270 -0.81 -15.10 -8.87
CA GLN A 270 -0.93 -14.55 -7.51
C GLN A 270 -1.94 -15.33 -6.62
N LEU A 271 -2.86 -16.08 -7.23
CA LEU A 271 -3.86 -16.88 -6.52
C LEU A 271 -3.35 -18.29 -6.18
N GLU A 272 -2.29 -18.75 -6.85
CA GLU A 272 -1.73 -20.08 -6.62
C GLU A 272 -1.30 -20.25 -5.17
N THR A 273 -1.66 -21.39 -4.60
CA THR A 273 -1.25 -21.72 -3.23
C THR A 273 0.11 -22.39 -3.32
N ARG A 274 1.18 -21.63 -3.05
CA ARG A 274 2.44 -22.25 -2.65
C ARG A 274 2.16 -22.96 -1.34
N ASP A 275 2.24 -24.28 -1.36
CA ASP A 275 2.10 -25.12 -0.18
C ASP A 275 3.43 -25.00 0.60
N PRO A 276 3.46 -24.41 1.80
CA PRO A 276 4.69 -24.30 2.57
C PRO A 276 5.23 -25.70 2.97
N THR A 277 4.38 -26.73 2.93
CA THR A 277 4.75 -28.10 3.30
C THR A 277 5.62 -28.84 2.28
N THR A 278 5.79 -28.31 1.06
CA THR A 278 6.63 -28.94 0.03
C THR A 278 8.11 -28.57 0.10
N GLU A 279 8.53 -27.58 0.90
CA GLU A 279 9.95 -27.20 1.03
C GLU A 279 10.56 -27.53 2.40
N GLU A 280 9.77 -27.79 3.45
CA GLU A 280 10.31 -28.12 4.78
C GLU A 280 10.77 -29.59 4.92
N SER A 281 10.46 -30.49 3.98
CA SER A 281 10.88 -31.90 4.04
C SER A 281 12.27 -32.19 3.46
N SER A 282 13.08 -31.18 3.14
CA SER A 282 14.44 -31.37 2.58
C SER A 282 15.55 -30.64 3.34
N ASN A 283 15.27 -30.08 4.53
CA ASN A 283 16.29 -29.33 5.29
C ASN A 283 16.45 -29.77 6.76
N GLU A 284 15.95 -30.95 7.15
CA GLU A 284 16.13 -31.53 8.50
C GLU A 284 17.28 -32.56 8.58
N GLU A 285 18.32 -32.45 7.75
CA GLU A 285 19.55 -33.23 7.92
C GLU A 285 20.77 -32.38 7.59
N MET A 286 21.21 -31.52 8.54
CA MET A 286 22.60 -31.10 8.80
C MET A 286 22.62 -29.86 9.70
N ASP A 287 22.83 -30.06 11.00
CA ASP A 287 23.83 -29.33 11.81
C ASP A 287 23.68 -29.73 13.29
N GLU A 288 24.32 -30.84 13.64
CA GLU A 288 24.93 -31.01 14.96
C GLU A 288 26.39 -30.55 14.83
N ASP A 289 26.83 -29.73 15.79
CA ASP A 289 28.19 -29.24 16.03
C ASP A 289 28.60 -27.92 15.35
N GLU A 290 28.53 -26.80 16.10
CA GLU A 290 29.75 -26.13 16.59
C GLU A 290 29.42 -25.00 17.59
N GLU A 291 30.09 -25.07 18.74
CA GLU A 291 30.27 -24.01 19.71
C GLU A 291 31.05 -22.83 19.09
N ASP A 292 30.72 -21.59 19.46
CA ASP A 292 31.63 -20.57 20.02
C ASP A 292 31.24 -19.11 19.64
N GLU A 293 31.57 -18.25 20.59
CA GLU A 293 31.24 -16.87 20.90
C GLU A 293 31.43 -15.80 19.81
N GLY A 294 30.65 -14.72 19.90
CA GLY A 294 31.03 -13.42 19.34
C GLY A 294 29.88 -12.44 19.12
N GLU A 295 29.80 -11.45 20.00
CA GLU A 295 28.98 -10.23 19.92
C GLU A 295 28.87 -9.61 18.51
N ASP A 296 27.64 -9.39 18.02
CA ASP A 296 27.25 -8.06 17.52
C ASP A 296 25.72 -7.89 17.56
N ASN A 297 25.28 -6.84 18.25
CA ASN A 297 23.90 -6.53 18.57
C ASN A 297 23.44 -5.37 17.68
N ASP A 298 23.07 -5.67 16.44
CA ASP A 298 22.39 -4.72 15.57
C ASP A 298 20.87 -4.98 15.60
N ASN A 299 20.27 -4.29 16.55
CA ASN A 299 18.84 -4.24 16.85
C ASN A 299 18.10 -3.51 15.72
N VAL A 300 17.76 -4.21 14.64
CA VAL A 300 16.91 -3.68 13.56
C VAL A 300 15.44 -3.82 13.97
N VAL A 301 14.96 -2.84 14.75
CA VAL A 301 13.54 -2.58 14.95
C VAL A 301 12.94 -2.10 13.62
N SER A 302 12.41 -3.04 12.83
CA SER A 302 11.54 -2.75 11.69
C SER A 302 10.14 -2.41 12.23
N ASP A 303 9.88 -1.11 12.33
CA ASP A 303 8.59 -0.52 12.65
C ASP A 303 7.64 -0.72 11.47
N SER A 304 6.92 -1.85 11.45
CA SER A 304 5.83 -2.08 10.50
C SER A 304 4.57 -1.43 11.05
N SER A 305 4.32 -0.20 10.63
CA SER A 305 3.08 0.52 10.91
C SER A 305 1.90 -0.17 10.22
N SER A 306 1.20 -1.04 10.97
CA SER A 306 -0.09 -1.61 10.57
C SER A 306 -1.19 -0.57 10.79
N ASP A 307 -1.62 0.11 9.71
CA ASP A 307 -2.85 0.90 9.68
C ASP A 307 -4.02 -0.04 9.37
N ASP A 308 -4.49 -0.76 10.40
CA ASP A 308 -5.83 -1.36 10.37
C ASP A 308 -6.77 -0.47 11.19
N SER A 309 -7.59 0.30 10.47
CA SER A 309 -8.66 1.10 11.02
C SER A 309 -9.84 0.18 11.36
N ASP A 310 -9.82 -0.43 12.53
CA ASP A 310 -11.03 -0.82 13.27
C ASP A 310 -10.92 -0.30 14.71
N GLU A 311 -11.90 0.51 15.09
CA GLU A 311 -12.02 1.17 16.40
C GLU A 311 -12.29 0.15 17.52
N GLU A 312 -11.32 -0.08 18.39
CA GLU A 312 -11.54 -0.22 19.83
C GLU A 312 -10.37 0.50 20.54
N GLU A 313 -10.69 1.52 21.33
CA GLU A 313 -9.74 2.24 22.17
C GLU A 313 -9.26 1.29 23.28
N ASP A 314 -8.03 0.81 23.20
CA ASP A 314 -7.28 0.48 24.41
C ASP A 314 -5.92 1.17 24.42
N ASN A 315 -5.64 1.69 25.61
CA ASN A 315 -4.65 2.72 25.88
C ASN A 315 -3.36 2.03 26.35
N ASP A 316 -2.54 1.57 25.40
CA ASP A 316 -1.25 0.95 25.71
C ASP A 316 -0.22 2.00 26.12
N ASP A 317 -0.29 2.35 27.41
CA ASP A 317 0.89 2.76 28.18
C ASP A 317 1.89 1.58 28.17
N VAL A 318 3.19 1.88 28.20
CA VAL A 318 4.26 0.87 28.16
C VAL A 318 4.21 0.03 29.45
N GLU A 319 3.35 -0.99 29.49
CA GLU A 319 3.38 -2.04 30.50
C GLU A 319 4.48 -3.02 30.11
N VAL A 320 5.56 -3.01 30.89
CA VAL A 320 6.50 -4.14 30.93
C VAL A 320 5.68 -5.38 31.21
N ASP A 321 5.61 -6.29 30.24
CA ASP A 321 4.85 -7.54 30.24
C ASP A 321 4.91 -8.22 31.62
N GLU A 322 3.90 -7.97 32.45
CA GLU A 322 3.85 -8.41 33.86
C GLU A 322 3.88 -9.95 33.92
N GLU A 323 3.45 -10.63 32.85
CA GLU A 323 3.54 -12.08 32.71
C GLU A 323 4.98 -12.56 32.50
N LEU A 324 5.80 -11.84 31.71
CA LEU A 324 7.22 -12.13 31.57
C LEU A 324 7.96 -11.91 32.88
N ARG A 325 7.64 -10.83 33.60
CA ARG A 325 8.21 -10.55 34.92
C ARG A 325 7.83 -11.64 35.92
N GLN A 326 6.59 -12.12 35.89
CA GLN A 326 6.13 -13.20 36.75
C GLN A 326 6.81 -14.54 36.44
N LYS A 327 7.00 -14.89 35.15
CA LYS A 327 7.74 -16.11 34.74
C LYS A 327 9.22 -16.06 35.11
N ILE A 328 9.86 -14.89 34.98
CA ILE A 328 11.24 -14.68 35.42
C ILE A 328 11.35 -14.78 36.95
N LEU A 329 10.42 -14.17 37.68
CA LEU A 329 10.38 -14.28 39.15
C LEU A 329 10.11 -15.71 39.63
N GLU A 330 9.27 -16.45 38.93
CA GLU A 330 9.02 -17.87 39.22
C GLU A 330 10.27 -18.72 38.94
N ALA A 331 10.97 -18.50 37.83
CA ALA A 331 12.24 -19.17 37.53
C ALA A 331 13.34 -18.86 38.56
N LEU A 332 13.40 -17.62 39.06
CA LEU A 332 14.33 -17.23 40.11
C LEU A 332 13.95 -17.83 41.48
N SER A 333 12.65 -17.88 41.81
CA SER A 333 12.13 -18.43 43.07
C SER A 333 12.26 -19.95 43.15
N VAL A 334 12.02 -20.68 42.05
CA VAL A 334 12.20 -22.14 41.96
C VAL A 334 13.66 -22.56 42.21
N ASN A 335 14.60 -21.70 41.85
CA ASN A 335 16.05 -21.95 42.02
C ASN A 335 16.62 -21.39 43.34
N GLY A 336 15.75 -20.94 44.26
CA GLY A 336 16.13 -20.57 45.63
C GLY A 336 16.57 -19.11 45.80
N ILE A 337 16.38 -18.25 44.79
CA ILE A 337 16.57 -16.80 44.91
C ILE A 337 15.23 -16.17 45.22
N ASP A 338 14.95 -15.91 46.50
CA ASP A 338 13.86 -15.00 46.85
C ASP A 338 14.26 -13.58 46.44
N ALA A 339 13.46 -12.94 45.58
CA ALA A 339 13.64 -11.53 45.26
C ALA A 339 13.52 -10.73 46.56
N ALA A 340 14.64 -10.22 47.04
CA ALA A 340 14.76 -9.59 48.36
C ALA A 340 13.64 -8.56 48.59
N ASN A 341 12.70 -8.89 49.48
CA ASN A 341 11.93 -7.87 50.17
C ASN A 341 12.92 -7.11 51.06
N GLU A 342 12.91 -5.78 50.98
CA GLU A 342 13.79 -4.85 51.73
C GLU A 342 13.61 -4.87 53.26
N ASP A 343 13.20 -5.97 53.88
CA ASP A 343 13.04 -6.06 55.33
C ASP A 343 13.14 -7.51 55.85
N ASP A 344 14.36 -8.07 55.90
CA ASP A 344 14.80 -8.76 57.12
C ASP A 344 16.33 -8.89 57.17
N GLY A 345 16.89 -8.67 58.35
CA GLY A 345 18.33 -8.72 58.62
C GLY A 345 18.85 -10.15 58.78
N GLU A 346 20.13 -10.32 58.45
CA GLU A 346 20.96 -11.51 58.68
C GLU A 346 20.49 -12.79 57.96
N SER A 347 20.69 -12.84 56.63
CA SER A 347 20.79 -14.10 55.89
C SER A 347 22.24 -14.33 55.49
N ASP A 348 22.77 -15.50 55.84
CA ASP A 348 24.09 -16.00 55.43
C ASP A 348 24.23 -15.86 53.91
N GLU A 349 25.30 -15.21 53.45
CA GLU A 349 25.68 -15.19 52.03
C GLU A 349 26.15 -16.61 51.65
N GLU A 350 25.21 -17.53 51.46
CA GLU A 350 25.49 -18.81 50.78
C GLU A 350 25.89 -18.46 49.34
N TYR A 351 27.20 -18.47 49.09
CA TYR A 351 27.78 -18.36 47.75
C TYR A 351 27.10 -19.41 46.87
N MET A 352 26.27 -18.95 45.93
CA MET A 352 25.60 -19.80 44.95
C MET A 352 26.64 -20.70 44.28
N ASP A 353 26.39 -22.01 44.28
CA ASP A 353 27.28 -22.97 43.60
C ASP A 353 27.23 -22.73 42.08
N ASP A 354 28.35 -22.89 41.38
CA ASP A 354 28.45 -22.63 39.93
C ASP A 354 27.38 -23.42 39.13
N ASN A 355 27.01 -24.61 39.62
CA ASN A 355 25.96 -25.44 39.03
C ASN A 355 24.55 -24.84 39.17
N GLN A 356 24.27 -24.10 40.25
CA GLN A 356 22.98 -23.42 40.44
C GLN A 356 22.87 -22.19 39.55
N MET A 357 23.96 -21.46 39.35
CA MET A 357 24.00 -20.31 38.44
C MET A 357 23.75 -20.74 36.99
N MET A 358 24.38 -21.84 36.54
CA MET A 358 24.12 -22.41 35.20
C MET A 358 22.67 -22.86 35.02
N ALA A 359 22.06 -23.47 36.04
CA ALA A 359 20.66 -23.90 35.97
C ALA A 359 19.67 -22.72 35.84
N ILE A 360 19.98 -21.57 36.45
CA ILE A 360 19.18 -20.34 36.30
C ILE A 360 19.32 -19.78 34.89
N ASP A 361 20.54 -19.72 34.35
CA ASP A 361 20.79 -19.26 32.98
C ASP A 361 20.12 -20.16 31.95
N GLU A 362 20.10 -21.48 32.16
CA GLU A 362 19.41 -22.44 31.29
C GLU A 362 17.89 -22.21 31.28
N HIS A 363 17.27 -22.00 32.45
CA HIS A 363 15.84 -21.71 32.55
C HIS A 363 15.47 -20.33 31.97
N LEU A 364 16.30 -19.31 32.18
CA LEU A 364 16.10 -17.99 31.56
C LEU A 364 16.23 -18.09 30.04
N ALA A 365 17.21 -18.83 29.53
CA ALA A 365 17.37 -19.09 28.11
C ALA A 365 16.16 -19.82 27.52
N GLU A 366 15.55 -20.77 28.23
CA GLU A 366 14.33 -21.45 27.81
C GLU A 366 13.11 -20.51 27.76
N ILE A 367 12.96 -19.61 28.74
CA ILE A 367 11.90 -18.58 28.73
C ILE A 367 12.08 -17.61 27.56
N PHE A 368 13.31 -17.16 27.30
CA PHE A 368 13.58 -16.29 26.15
C PHE A 368 13.38 -17.03 24.81
N ARG A 369 13.80 -18.30 24.68
CA ARG A 369 13.57 -19.13 23.49
C ARG A 369 12.08 -19.35 23.23
N SER A 370 11.28 -19.66 24.26
CA SER A 370 9.83 -19.84 24.12
C SER A 370 9.13 -18.54 23.68
N ARG A 371 9.55 -17.38 24.21
CA ARG A 371 9.00 -16.08 23.78
C ARG A 371 9.39 -15.70 22.36
N VAL A 372 10.62 -15.99 21.94
CA VAL A 372 11.05 -15.79 20.55
C VAL A 372 10.24 -16.69 19.62
N ASN A 373 9.99 -17.94 20.01
CA ASN A 373 9.16 -18.88 19.25
C ASN A 373 7.68 -18.45 19.19
N GLU A 374 7.11 -17.92 20.28
CA GLU A 374 5.75 -17.35 20.28
C GLU A 374 5.64 -16.14 19.36
N LYS A 375 6.59 -15.20 19.42
CA LYS A 375 6.63 -14.03 18.52
C LYS A 375 6.82 -14.44 17.06
N LYS A 376 7.60 -15.49 16.80
CA LYS A 376 7.76 -16.06 15.46
C LYS A 376 6.44 -16.68 14.98
N ALA A 377 5.79 -17.48 15.81
CA ALA A 377 4.49 -18.08 15.50
C ALA A 377 3.41 -17.02 15.27
N SER A 378 3.36 -15.93 16.05
CA SER A 378 2.41 -14.84 15.83
C SER A 378 2.68 -14.12 14.51
N LYS A 379 3.95 -13.84 14.21
CA LYS A 379 4.36 -13.22 12.94
C LYS A 379 4.01 -14.10 11.73
N ASP A 380 4.18 -15.42 11.85
CA ASP A 380 3.83 -16.37 10.79
C ASP A 380 2.29 -16.41 10.56
N VAL A 381 1.50 -16.33 11.63
CA VAL A 381 0.03 -16.23 11.54
C VAL A 381 -0.39 -14.91 10.87
N ASP A 382 0.21 -13.79 11.23
CA ASP A 382 -0.10 -12.49 10.64
C ASP A 382 0.31 -12.45 9.16
N ALA A 383 1.46 -13.00 8.79
CA ALA A 383 1.88 -13.16 7.40
C ALA A 383 0.90 -14.05 6.61
N GLN A 384 0.41 -15.14 7.20
CA GLN A 384 -0.58 -16.01 6.57
C GLN A 384 -1.94 -15.33 6.37
N ARG A 385 -2.37 -14.50 7.34
CA ARG A 385 -3.57 -13.66 7.22
C ARG A 385 -3.40 -12.66 6.10
N GLU A 386 -2.29 -11.93 6.06
CA GLU A 386 -2.00 -10.94 5.03
C GLU A 386 -1.94 -11.56 3.64
N ALA A 387 -1.30 -12.73 3.48
CA ALA A 387 -1.33 -13.49 2.23
C ALA A 387 -2.76 -13.86 1.79
N THR A 388 -3.65 -14.18 2.74
CA THR A 388 -5.05 -14.48 2.46
C THR A 388 -5.83 -13.21 2.07
N HIS A 389 -5.57 -12.09 2.73
CA HIS A 389 -6.13 -10.79 2.37
C HIS A 389 -5.65 -10.33 0.99
N PHE A 390 -4.40 -10.58 0.64
CA PHE A 390 -3.83 -10.26 -0.68
C PHE A 390 -4.53 -11.07 -1.76
N LYS A 391 -4.73 -12.37 -1.56
CA LYS A 391 -5.49 -13.20 -2.51
C LYS A 391 -6.93 -12.73 -2.66
N ASN A 392 -7.58 -12.30 -1.57
CA ASN A 392 -8.89 -11.68 -1.64
C ASN A 392 -8.88 -10.38 -2.46
N ARG A 393 -7.84 -9.56 -2.34
CA ARG A 393 -7.63 -8.34 -3.14
C ARG A 393 -7.40 -8.67 -4.62
N VAL A 394 -6.61 -9.70 -4.94
CA VAL A 394 -6.45 -10.18 -6.32
C VAL A 394 -7.79 -10.69 -6.90
N LEU A 395 -8.62 -11.36 -6.10
CA LEU A 395 -9.98 -11.73 -6.51
C LEU A 395 -10.89 -10.52 -6.78
N ASP A 396 -10.62 -9.33 -6.20
CA ASP A 396 -11.34 -8.10 -6.59
C ASP A 396 -11.01 -7.73 -8.05
N LEU A 397 -9.75 -7.87 -8.49
CA LEU A 397 -9.36 -7.66 -9.89
C LEU A 397 -10.09 -8.64 -10.80
N VAL A 398 -10.16 -9.93 -10.43
CA VAL A 398 -10.92 -10.94 -11.18
C VAL A 398 -12.41 -10.57 -11.28
N ASP A 399 -13.05 -10.15 -10.19
CA ASP A 399 -14.45 -9.70 -10.21
C ASP A 399 -14.64 -8.47 -11.10
N ILE A 400 -13.71 -7.51 -11.08
CA ILE A 400 -13.74 -6.32 -11.93
C ILE A 400 -13.62 -6.71 -13.41
N PHE A 401 -12.68 -7.58 -13.76
CA PHE A 401 -12.48 -8.03 -15.15
C PHE A 401 -13.75 -8.65 -15.71
N ILE A 402 -14.38 -9.60 -15.00
CA ILE A 402 -15.58 -10.29 -15.48
C ILE A 402 -16.76 -9.31 -15.61
N LYS A 403 -16.88 -8.32 -14.70
CA LYS A 403 -17.93 -7.28 -14.78
C LYS A 403 -17.74 -6.37 -15.99
N LYS A 404 -16.51 -5.95 -16.26
CA LYS A 404 -16.18 -4.98 -17.31
C LYS A 404 -16.13 -5.62 -18.69
N GLN A 405 -15.65 -6.86 -18.77
CA GLN A 405 -15.41 -7.57 -20.03
C GLN A 405 -16.23 -8.88 -20.11
N PRO A 406 -17.57 -8.85 -19.97
CA PRO A 406 -18.40 -10.07 -19.91
C PRO A 406 -18.32 -10.92 -21.19
N SER A 407 -17.99 -10.31 -22.33
CA SER A 407 -17.85 -10.99 -23.62
C SER A 407 -16.43 -11.50 -23.92
N SER A 408 -15.47 -11.33 -22.99
CA SER A 408 -14.08 -11.75 -23.21
C SER A 408 -13.93 -13.28 -23.14
N SER A 409 -13.24 -13.85 -24.12
CA SER A 409 -12.90 -15.29 -24.12
C SER A 409 -11.97 -15.68 -22.97
N SER A 410 -11.23 -14.74 -22.38
CA SER A 410 -10.31 -15.01 -21.29
C SER A 410 -11.03 -15.39 -19.98
N ILE A 411 -12.34 -15.12 -19.86
CA ILE A 411 -13.15 -15.56 -18.71
C ILE A 411 -13.11 -17.09 -18.54
N PHE A 412 -13.05 -17.85 -19.63
CA PHE A 412 -13.00 -19.31 -19.55
C PHE A 412 -11.74 -19.82 -18.84
N ARG A 413 -10.61 -19.12 -19.00
CA ARG A 413 -9.36 -19.44 -18.31
C ARG A 413 -9.44 -19.27 -16.80
N LEU A 414 -10.38 -18.44 -16.31
CA LEU A 414 -10.59 -18.21 -14.88
C LEU A 414 -11.38 -19.35 -14.20
N ILE A 415 -12.13 -20.15 -14.95
CA ILE A 415 -13.07 -21.13 -14.37
C ILE A 415 -12.32 -22.21 -13.57
N ILE A 416 -11.32 -22.86 -14.18
CA ILE A 416 -10.59 -23.95 -13.53
C ILE A 416 -9.82 -23.44 -12.31
N PRO A 417 -9.01 -22.36 -12.39
CA PRO A 417 -8.32 -21.81 -11.22
C PRO A 417 -9.26 -21.42 -10.07
N LEU A 418 -10.43 -20.84 -10.37
CA LEU A 418 -11.41 -20.50 -9.34
C LEU A 418 -12.04 -21.75 -8.71
N MET A 419 -12.30 -22.81 -9.49
CA MET A 419 -12.81 -24.08 -8.99
C MET A 419 -11.76 -24.83 -8.14
N ASP A 420 -10.50 -24.81 -8.56
CA ASP A 420 -9.37 -25.32 -7.79
C ASP A 420 -9.21 -24.56 -6.48
N LEU A 421 -9.34 -23.23 -6.51
CA LEU A 421 -9.32 -22.41 -5.30
C LEU A 421 -10.46 -22.79 -4.36
N ILE A 422 -11.69 -22.97 -4.86
CA ILE A 422 -12.85 -23.36 -4.04
C ILE A 422 -12.64 -24.73 -3.39
N THR A 423 -12.04 -25.69 -4.11
CA THR A 423 -11.93 -27.08 -3.68
C THR A 423 -10.70 -27.38 -2.83
N ARG A 424 -9.59 -26.66 -3.04
CA ARG A 424 -8.31 -26.87 -2.32
C ARG A 424 -8.17 -26.03 -1.06
N THR A 425 -9.08 -25.08 -0.82
CA THR A 425 -9.02 -24.21 0.36
C THR A 425 -9.43 -24.98 1.63
N THR A 426 -8.56 -24.98 2.65
CA THR A 426 -8.81 -25.55 3.98
C THR A 426 -9.74 -24.65 4.82
N SER A 427 -10.20 -25.16 5.99
CA SER A 427 -11.13 -24.44 6.89
C SER A 427 -10.69 -23.01 7.23
N ASP A 428 -9.38 -22.79 7.30
CA ASP A 428 -8.77 -21.57 7.85
C ASP A 428 -8.76 -20.44 6.81
N LYS A 429 -8.98 -20.76 5.53
CA LYS A 429 -9.02 -19.82 4.40
C LYS A 429 -10.42 -19.70 3.79
N ARG A 430 -11.47 -20.08 4.53
CA ARG A 430 -12.85 -20.15 4.04
C ARG A 430 -13.36 -18.88 3.35
N GLN A 431 -12.96 -17.69 3.83
CA GLN A 431 -13.32 -16.42 3.21
C GLN A 431 -12.90 -16.33 1.72
N LEU A 432 -11.73 -16.88 1.39
CA LEU A 432 -11.20 -16.91 0.02
C LEU A 432 -12.05 -17.81 -0.88
N SER A 433 -12.41 -19.00 -0.39
CA SER A 433 -13.31 -19.94 -1.08
C SER A 433 -14.71 -19.37 -1.26
N ASP A 434 -15.27 -18.74 -0.22
CA ASP A 434 -16.60 -18.11 -0.26
C ASP A 434 -16.65 -16.98 -1.30
N LYS A 435 -15.59 -16.16 -1.39
CA LYS A 435 -15.48 -15.09 -2.38
C LYS A 435 -15.37 -15.65 -3.81
N ALA A 436 -14.49 -16.63 -4.02
CA ALA A 436 -14.36 -17.31 -5.31
C ALA A 436 -15.68 -17.97 -5.75
N GLN A 437 -16.38 -18.65 -4.83
CA GLN A 437 -17.70 -19.22 -5.07
C GLN A 437 -18.74 -18.13 -5.41
N GLY A 438 -18.67 -16.98 -4.73
CA GLY A 438 -19.47 -15.80 -5.04
C GLY A 438 -19.25 -15.30 -6.47
N ILE A 439 -18.00 -15.18 -6.92
CA ILE A 439 -17.65 -14.77 -8.29
C ILE A 439 -18.19 -15.78 -9.30
N VAL A 440 -17.92 -17.08 -9.12
CA VAL A 440 -18.38 -18.13 -10.03
C VAL A 440 -19.90 -18.14 -10.14
N ARG A 441 -20.64 -18.07 -9.02
CA ARG A 441 -22.11 -18.10 -9.04
C ARG A 441 -22.73 -16.82 -9.56
N SER A 442 -22.22 -15.66 -9.15
CA SER A 442 -22.88 -14.37 -9.40
C SER A 442 -22.47 -13.73 -10.72
N ARG A 443 -21.25 -13.99 -11.19
CA ARG A 443 -20.72 -13.48 -12.45
C ARG A 443 -20.82 -14.55 -13.52
N ILE A 444 -20.03 -15.63 -13.39
CA ILE A 444 -19.88 -16.62 -14.46
C ILE A 444 -21.19 -17.36 -14.72
N GLY A 445 -21.84 -17.87 -13.66
CA GLY A 445 -23.10 -18.61 -13.77
C GLY A 445 -24.31 -17.78 -14.22
N LYS A 446 -24.18 -16.44 -14.29
CA LYS A 446 -25.23 -15.52 -14.75
C LYS A 446 -24.85 -14.75 -16.02
N LEU A 447 -23.71 -15.06 -16.64
CA LEU A 447 -23.31 -14.47 -17.92
C LEU A 447 -24.38 -14.78 -18.97
N LYS A 448 -24.92 -13.71 -19.58
CA LYS A 448 -25.92 -13.80 -20.64
C LYS A 448 -25.31 -13.63 -22.03
N GLU A 449 -24.14 -12.99 -22.09
CA GLU A 449 -23.38 -12.75 -23.30
C GLU A 449 -22.24 -13.77 -23.35
N PHE A 450 -22.19 -14.53 -24.44
CA PHE A 450 -21.15 -15.53 -24.66
C PHE A 450 -20.20 -15.02 -25.76
N PRO A 451 -18.88 -15.25 -25.63
CA PRO A 451 -17.95 -14.97 -26.72
C PRO A 451 -18.38 -15.77 -27.96
N SER A 452 -18.63 -15.06 -29.05
CA SER A 452 -19.10 -15.67 -30.32
C SER A 452 -18.04 -16.54 -31.01
N SER A 453 -16.79 -16.49 -30.57
CA SER A 453 -15.69 -17.31 -31.05
C SER A 453 -14.72 -17.62 -29.91
N ILE A 454 -14.60 -18.89 -29.55
CA ILE A 454 -13.49 -19.39 -28.73
C ILE A 454 -12.37 -19.71 -29.71
N SER A 455 -11.37 -18.84 -29.84
CA SER A 455 -10.10 -19.25 -30.43
C SER A 455 -9.41 -20.12 -29.41
N ILE A 456 -9.46 -21.43 -29.63
CA ILE A 456 -8.64 -22.40 -28.91
C ILE A 456 -7.24 -22.23 -29.49
N GLU A 457 -6.40 -21.42 -28.84
CA GLU A 457 -4.95 -21.50 -28.98
C GLU A 457 -4.40 -22.52 -27.98
#